data_AF-A0A2H3CRH1-F1
#
_entry.id   AF-A0A2H3CRH1-F1
#
_cell.length_a   1.000
_cell.length_b   1.000
_cell.length_c   1.000
_cell.angle_alpha   90.00
_cell.angle_beta   90.00
_cell.angle_gamma   90.00
#
_symmetry.space_group_name_H-M   'P 1'
#
loop_
_entity.id
_entity.type
_entity.pdbx_description
1 polymer ?
#
loop_
_entity_poly.entity_id
_entity_poly.type
_entity_poly.pdbx_seq_one_letter_code
_entity_poly.pdbx_strand_id
1 'polypeptide(L)'
;PTPITDHDGHVIAMLAGQPNDPNWNEVHEEAYESLEWLWKECKFSEEQCKHRHGKFGTLSVGISYGGGQTHPQNLHHNKANTMALTTLLNTLAFIRLAGFVSLAFATWAPKLFHHYATHLHDLLLHNAALVLNWVSSIFAAATFNFSPRMLCFRHTNSGNLPFGWCAITALGRYDFRRGRHLVLWDLKLVINFPPGSTILIPSAILCHSNTTIGKWERHYSFTQYMAGGLFRWVDYGFQSSED
;
A
#
# COMPACT_ATOMS: atom_id res chain seq x y z
N PRO A 1 13.53 1.86 13.42
CA PRO A 1 13.07 2.82 12.37
C PRO A 1 14.29 3.60 11.85
N THR A 2 14.44 3.74 10.53
CA THR A 2 15.55 4.49 9.90
C THR A 2 15.02 5.45 8.83
N PRO A 3 15.12 6.79 9.02
CA PRO A 3 14.73 7.74 7.98
C PRO A 3 15.76 7.75 6.85
N ILE A 4 15.28 8.00 5.63
CA ILE A 4 16.10 8.34 4.48
C ILE A 4 15.93 9.84 4.26
N THR A 5 17.02 10.59 4.39
CA THR A 5 17.00 12.06 4.32
C THR A 5 17.75 12.60 3.12
N ASP A 6 17.40 13.82 2.71
CA ASP A 6 18.26 14.62 1.84
C ASP A 6 19.45 15.22 2.62
N HIS A 7 20.23 16.05 1.94
CA HIS A 7 21.38 16.75 2.52
C HIS A 7 21.03 17.78 3.60
N ASP A 8 19.78 18.27 3.63
CA ASP A 8 19.28 19.25 4.59
C ASP A 8 18.60 18.57 5.79
N GLY A 9 18.50 17.23 5.78
CA GLY A 9 17.84 16.45 6.82
C GLY A 9 16.33 16.31 6.64
N HIS A 10 15.76 16.70 5.50
CA HIS A 10 14.34 16.44 5.21
C HIS A 10 14.12 14.95 4.97
N VAL A 11 13.13 14.37 5.65
CA VAL A 11 12.77 12.96 5.48
C VAL A 11 12.08 12.76 4.13
N ILE A 12 12.73 12.03 3.23
CA ILE A 12 12.19 11.66 1.92
C ILE A 12 11.31 10.41 2.04
N ALA A 13 11.82 9.41 2.77
CA ALA A 13 11.19 8.10 2.95
C ALA A 13 11.54 7.54 4.33
N MET A 14 10.76 6.57 4.79
CA MET A 14 10.87 6.03 6.15
C MET A 14 10.90 4.52 6.19
N LEU A 15 12.04 3.93 6.57
CA LEU A 15 12.14 2.51 6.92
C LEU A 15 11.54 2.29 8.32
N ALA A 16 10.21 2.23 8.41
CA ALA A 16 9.51 2.06 9.67
C ALA A 16 9.92 0.76 10.39
N GLY A 17 10.22 -0.29 9.62
CA GLY A 17 10.61 -1.59 10.17
C GLY A 17 9.41 -2.29 10.79
N GLN A 18 9.60 -2.83 11.98
CA GLN A 18 8.57 -3.49 12.79
C GLN A 18 8.32 -2.66 14.06
N PRO A 19 7.10 -2.64 14.62
CA PRO A 19 6.87 -2.05 15.94
C PRO A 19 7.60 -2.84 17.02
N ASN A 20 7.83 -2.19 18.16
CA ASN A 20 8.38 -2.86 19.35
C ASN A 20 7.26 -3.67 20.04
N ASP A 21 6.85 -4.75 19.39
CA ASP A 21 5.76 -5.61 19.80
C ASP A 21 6.24 -7.07 19.72
N PRO A 22 6.32 -7.79 20.84
CA PRO A 22 6.85 -9.16 20.86
C PRO A 22 6.00 -10.13 20.02
N ASN A 23 4.73 -9.81 19.77
CA ASN A 23 3.81 -10.65 19.00
C ASN A 23 3.75 -10.23 17.52
N TRP A 24 4.62 -9.32 17.06
CA TRP A 24 4.58 -8.85 15.67
C TRP A 24 4.87 -9.94 14.65
N ASN A 25 5.68 -10.92 15.02
CA ASN A 25 5.94 -12.07 14.14
C ASN A 25 4.65 -12.86 13.87
N GLU A 26 3.77 -13.02 14.86
CA GLU A 26 2.48 -13.71 14.69
C GLU A 26 1.55 -12.93 13.76
N VAL A 27 1.55 -11.59 13.83
CA VAL A 27 0.81 -10.70 12.91
C VAL A 27 1.28 -10.91 11.47
N HIS A 28 2.59 -10.89 11.28
CA HIS A 28 3.19 -11.08 9.95
C HIS A 28 2.85 -12.45 9.38
N GLU A 29 2.96 -13.52 10.18
CA GLU A 29 2.64 -14.88 9.75
C GLU A 29 1.14 -15.05 9.45
N GLU A 30 0.23 -14.53 10.29
CA GLU A 30 -1.22 -14.56 10.03
C GLU A 30 -1.58 -13.83 8.73
N ALA A 31 -1.01 -12.64 8.49
CA ALA A 31 -1.21 -11.90 7.25
C ALA A 31 -0.69 -12.67 6.02
N TYR A 32 0.49 -13.28 6.15
CA TYR A 32 1.09 -14.10 5.10
C TYR A 32 0.23 -15.32 4.76
N GLU A 33 -0.16 -16.11 5.76
CA GLU A 33 -0.95 -17.32 5.58
C GLU A 33 -2.34 -17.01 5.01
N SER A 34 -2.94 -15.90 5.45
CA SER A 34 -4.23 -15.42 4.91
C SER A 34 -4.14 -15.11 3.40
N LEU A 35 -3.07 -14.43 2.96
CA LEU A 35 -2.84 -14.16 1.53
C LEU A 35 -2.53 -15.43 0.74
N GLU A 36 -1.74 -16.34 1.31
CA GLU A 36 -1.38 -17.59 0.67
C GLU A 36 -2.60 -18.50 0.45
N TRP A 37 -3.50 -18.54 1.43
CA TRP A 37 -4.76 -19.27 1.35
C TRP A 37 -5.71 -18.63 0.34
N LEU A 38 -6.03 -17.33 0.50
CA LEU A 38 -7.01 -16.64 -0.35
C LEU A 38 -6.57 -16.45 -1.78
N TRP A 39 -5.27 -16.43 -2.06
CA TRP A 39 -4.74 -16.42 -3.42
C TRP A 39 -5.38 -17.51 -4.31
N LYS A 40 -5.65 -18.70 -3.74
CA LYS A 40 -6.22 -19.84 -4.46
C LYS A 40 -7.72 -19.67 -4.75
N GLU A 41 -8.40 -18.82 -3.97
CA GLU A 41 -9.84 -18.58 -4.06
C GLU A 41 -10.17 -17.36 -4.93
N CYS A 42 -9.22 -16.44 -5.11
CA CYS A 42 -9.38 -15.25 -5.94
C CYS A 42 -9.42 -15.60 -7.44
N LYS A 43 -10.26 -14.86 -8.19
CA LYS A 43 -10.35 -14.93 -9.65
C LYS A 43 -9.82 -13.64 -10.27
N PHE A 44 -8.67 -13.73 -10.91
CA PHE A 44 -8.00 -12.59 -11.53
C PHE A 44 -8.32 -12.51 -13.02
N SER A 45 -8.64 -11.31 -13.49
CA SER A 45 -8.65 -11.02 -14.93
C SER A 45 -7.21 -11.03 -15.49
N GLU A 46 -7.07 -11.01 -16.81
CA GLU A 46 -5.75 -10.91 -17.43
C GLU A 46 -5.03 -9.61 -17.04
N GLU A 47 -5.75 -8.49 -17.00
CA GLU A 47 -5.22 -7.18 -16.59
C GLU A 47 -4.77 -7.17 -15.13
N GLN A 48 -5.48 -7.89 -14.25
CA GLN A 48 -5.11 -8.04 -12.85
C GLN A 48 -3.87 -8.92 -12.64
N CYS A 49 -3.55 -9.78 -13.62
CA CYS A 49 -2.37 -10.66 -13.61
C CYS A 49 -1.18 -10.11 -14.39
N LYS A 50 -1.41 -9.22 -15.35
CA LYS A 50 -0.40 -8.63 -16.24
C LYS A 50 -0.65 -7.13 -16.32
N HIS A 51 0.13 -6.38 -15.56
CA HIS A 51 0.00 -4.93 -15.49
C HIS A 51 1.38 -4.28 -15.52
N ARG A 52 1.40 -2.94 -15.58
CA ARG A 52 2.64 -2.14 -15.69
C ARG A 52 3.66 -2.40 -14.56
N HIS A 53 3.23 -2.94 -13.42
CA HIS A 53 4.12 -3.24 -12.30
C HIS A 53 4.69 -4.66 -12.34
N GLY A 54 4.16 -5.57 -13.17
CA GLY A 54 4.66 -6.94 -13.24
C GLY A 54 3.62 -7.97 -13.67
N LYS A 55 4.00 -9.24 -13.51
CA LYS A 55 3.17 -10.40 -13.86
C LYS A 55 2.77 -11.17 -12.60
N PHE A 56 1.75 -10.68 -11.90
CA PHE A 56 1.22 -11.26 -10.67
C PHE A 56 -0.20 -10.77 -10.42
N GLY A 57 -0.99 -11.51 -9.64
CA GLY A 57 -2.35 -11.10 -9.32
C GLY A 57 -2.38 -10.01 -8.25
N THR A 58 -3.22 -9.01 -8.46
CA THR A 58 -3.43 -7.92 -7.50
C THR A 58 -4.92 -7.64 -7.33
N LEU A 59 -5.33 -7.30 -6.10
CA LEU A 59 -6.66 -6.74 -5.83
C LEU A 59 -6.51 -5.51 -4.95
N SER A 60 -7.10 -4.41 -5.38
CA SER A 60 -7.16 -3.16 -4.64
C SER A 60 -8.53 -2.95 -4.02
N VAL A 61 -8.60 -2.37 -2.82
CA VAL A 61 -9.85 -2.11 -2.09
C VAL A 61 -9.80 -0.72 -1.43
N GLY A 62 -10.97 -0.15 -1.15
CA GLY A 62 -11.12 1.17 -0.55
C GLY A 62 -11.52 2.23 -1.57
N ILE A 63 -11.37 3.48 -1.20
CA ILE A 63 -11.83 4.64 -1.95
C ILE A 63 -10.74 5.06 -2.95
N SER A 64 -11.13 5.25 -4.21
CA SER A 64 -10.23 5.69 -5.27
C SER A 64 -10.91 6.73 -6.16
N TYR A 65 -10.11 7.52 -6.87
CA TYR A 65 -10.58 8.40 -7.93
C TYR A 65 -9.52 8.57 -9.01
N GLY A 66 -9.92 8.29 -10.26
CA GLY A 66 -9.06 8.19 -11.44
C GLY A 66 -9.49 7.01 -12.34
N GLY A 67 -8.74 6.75 -13.40
CA GLY A 67 -8.97 5.55 -14.25
C GLY A 67 -10.31 5.53 -14.98
N GLY A 68 -10.89 6.70 -15.27
CA GLY A 68 -12.19 6.83 -15.95
C GLY A 68 -13.41 6.93 -15.03
N GLN A 69 -13.22 6.85 -13.71
CA GLN A 69 -14.31 7.18 -12.76
C GLN A 69 -14.70 8.65 -12.90
N THR A 70 -16.00 8.95 -12.82
CA THR A 70 -16.51 10.34 -12.86
C THR A 70 -16.45 11.04 -11.50
N HIS A 71 -16.48 10.28 -10.40
CA HIS A 71 -16.38 10.77 -9.03
C HIS A 71 -15.68 9.73 -8.13
N PRO A 72 -15.23 10.13 -6.91
CA PRO A 72 -14.71 9.21 -5.90
C PRO A 72 -15.72 8.12 -5.53
N GLN A 73 -15.27 6.87 -5.49
CA GLN A 73 -16.09 5.72 -5.09
C GLN A 73 -15.21 4.60 -4.51
N ASN A 74 -15.85 3.67 -3.81
CA ASN A 74 -15.20 2.43 -3.40
C ASN A 74 -14.94 1.51 -4.60
N LEU A 75 -13.80 0.84 -4.63
CA LEU A 75 -13.46 -0.12 -5.68
C LEU A 75 -14.38 -1.36 -5.60
N HIS A 76 -14.90 -1.79 -6.74
CA HIS A 76 -15.82 -2.93 -6.86
C HIS A 76 -15.17 -4.15 -7.51
N HIS A 77 -15.57 -5.34 -7.05
CA HIS A 77 -15.07 -6.62 -7.54
C HIS A 77 -16.20 -7.61 -7.78
N ASN A 78 -15.90 -8.69 -8.51
CA ASN A 78 -16.79 -9.84 -8.62
C ASN A 78 -17.04 -10.48 -7.24
N LYS A 79 -18.11 -11.27 -7.11
CA LYS A 79 -18.55 -11.87 -5.84
C LYS A 79 -17.44 -12.63 -5.11
N ALA A 80 -16.64 -13.43 -5.82
CA ALA A 80 -15.58 -14.24 -5.21
C ALA A 80 -14.48 -13.37 -4.61
N ASN A 81 -14.00 -12.37 -5.37
CA ASN A 81 -12.96 -11.46 -4.91
C ASN A 81 -13.46 -10.53 -3.80
N THR A 82 -14.73 -10.09 -3.86
CA THR A 82 -15.35 -9.32 -2.77
C THR A 82 -15.36 -10.12 -1.48
N MET A 83 -15.70 -11.42 -1.51
CA MET A 83 -15.63 -12.28 -0.32
C MET A 83 -14.19 -12.39 0.21
N ALA A 84 -13.21 -12.64 -0.66
CA ALA A 84 -11.81 -12.74 -0.27
C ALA A 84 -11.28 -11.44 0.36
N LEU A 85 -11.59 -10.29 -0.25
CA LEU A 85 -11.22 -8.98 0.28
C LEU A 85 -11.89 -8.67 1.61
N THR A 86 -13.19 -8.96 1.76
CA THR A 86 -13.89 -8.81 3.03
C THR A 86 -13.25 -9.65 4.13
N THR A 87 -12.85 -10.89 3.84
CA THR A 87 -12.11 -11.72 4.80
C THR A 87 -10.81 -11.05 5.22
N LEU A 88 -9.99 -10.58 4.27
CA LEU A 88 -8.72 -9.90 4.56
C LEU A 88 -8.91 -8.61 5.38
N LEU A 89 -9.94 -7.83 5.09
CA LEU A 89 -10.26 -6.60 5.82
C LEU A 89 -10.64 -6.89 7.28
N ASN A 90 -11.21 -8.07 7.57
CA ASN A 90 -11.61 -8.49 8.91
C ASN A 90 -10.55 -9.32 9.64
N THR A 91 -9.45 -9.69 8.99
CA THR A 91 -8.31 -10.37 9.65
C THR A 91 -7.58 -9.41 10.57
N LEU A 92 -7.36 -9.82 11.83
CA LEU A 92 -6.75 -8.98 12.86
C LEU A 92 -5.36 -8.47 12.44
N ALA A 93 -4.57 -9.32 11.78
CA ALA A 93 -3.27 -8.92 11.27
C ALA A 93 -3.31 -7.68 10.37
N PHE A 94 -4.24 -7.59 9.42
CA PHE A 94 -4.32 -6.44 8.52
C PHE A 94 -4.81 -5.17 9.22
N ILE A 95 -5.69 -5.30 10.23
CA ILE A 95 -6.09 -4.18 11.08
C ILE A 95 -4.88 -3.63 11.85
N ARG A 96 -4.02 -4.51 12.39
CA ARG A 96 -2.79 -4.12 13.10
C ARG A 96 -1.75 -3.51 12.16
N LEU A 97 -1.57 -4.07 10.97
CA LEU A 97 -0.71 -3.49 9.92
C LEU A 97 -1.19 -2.09 9.54
N ALA A 98 -2.49 -1.91 9.30
CA ALA A 98 -3.09 -0.62 8.98
C ALA A 98 -2.86 0.43 10.08
N GLY A 99 -3.07 0.06 11.34
CA GLY A 99 -2.80 0.95 12.48
C GLY A 99 -1.32 1.32 12.59
N PHE A 100 -0.41 0.35 12.48
CA PHE A 100 1.03 0.59 12.57
C PHE A 100 1.52 1.56 11.49
N VAL A 101 1.12 1.38 10.23
CA VAL A 101 1.59 2.27 9.16
C VAL A 101 1.08 3.70 9.34
N SER A 102 -0.14 3.89 9.84
CA SER A 102 -0.70 5.21 10.11
C SER A 102 0.04 5.92 11.23
N LEU A 103 0.36 5.20 12.31
CA LEU A 103 1.15 5.76 13.42
C LEU A 103 2.58 6.11 12.97
N ALA A 104 3.21 5.26 12.16
CA ALA A 104 4.51 5.56 11.58
C ALA A 104 4.46 6.81 10.69
N PHE A 105 3.41 6.96 9.85
CA PHE A 105 3.22 8.15 9.05
C PHE A 105 3.03 9.40 9.93
N ALA A 106 2.11 9.37 10.89
CA ALA A 106 1.87 10.49 11.81
C ALA A 106 3.14 10.94 12.56
N THR A 107 3.99 9.98 12.94
CA THR A 107 5.24 10.25 13.67
C THR A 107 6.28 10.94 12.80
N TRP A 108 6.46 10.46 11.56
CA TRP A 108 7.60 10.87 10.71
C TRP A 108 7.27 11.97 9.70
N ALA A 109 6.00 12.20 9.39
CA ALA A 109 5.56 13.28 8.51
C ALA A 109 4.22 13.88 8.98
N PRO A 110 4.17 14.49 10.20
CA PRO A 110 2.92 14.91 10.84
C PRO A 110 2.12 15.94 10.02
N LYS A 111 2.80 16.87 9.34
CA LYS A 111 2.13 17.86 8.47
C LYS A 111 1.44 17.20 7.29
N LEU A 112 2.11 16.23 6.66
CA LEU A 112 1.56 15.47 5.54
C LEU A 112 0.45 14.52 5.99
N PHE A 113 0.60 13.89 7.15
CA PHE A 113 -0.46 13.10 7.78
C PHE A 113 -1.70 13.96 8.03
N HIS A 114 -1.55 15.16 8.58
CA HIS A 114 -2.67 16.08 8.78
C HIS A 114 -3.33 16.48 7.45
N HIS A 115 -2.54 16.74 6.41
CA HIS A 115 -3.06 16.98 5.06
C HIS A 115 -3.93 15.80 4.57
N TYR A 116 -3.48 14.55 4.72
CA TYR A 116 -4.29 13.38 4.40
C TYR A 116 -5.58 13.33 5.25
N ALA A 117 -5.46 13.58 6.55
CA ALA A 117 -6.58 13.49 7.48
C ALA A 117 -7.69 14.48 7.14
N THR A 118 -7.33 15.74 6.85
CA THR A 118 -8.30 16.77 6.45
C THR A 118 -9.02 16.40 5.15
N HIS A 119 -8.29 15.99 4.11
CA HIS A 119 -8.91 15.66 2.82
C HIS A 119 -9.78 14.41 2.92
N LEU A 120 -9.34 13.40 3.68
CA LEU A 120 -10.14 12.20 3.90
C LEU A 120 -11.40 12.52 4.72
N HIS A 121 -11.31 13.40 5.71
CA HIS A 121 -12.45 13.85 6.49
C HIS A 121 -13.47 14.59 5.63
N ASP A 122 -13.04 15.60 4.88
CA ASP A 122 -13.92 16.40 4.02
C ASP A 122 -14.59 15.54 2.94
N LEU A 123 -13.85 14.58 2.36
CA LEU A 123 -14.39 13.62 1.41
C LEU A 123 -15.50 12.76 2.00
N LEU A 124 -15.32 12.25 3.23
CA LEU A 124 -16.31 11.41 3.91
C LEU A 124 -17.52 12.22 4.40
N LEU A 125 -17.33 13.48 4.79
CA LEU A 125 -18.42 14.39 5.11
C LEU A 125 -19.29 14.69 3.89
N HIS A 126 -18.67 14.91 2.73
CA HIS A 126 -19.38 15.19 1.48
C HIS A 126 -20.14 13.97 0.95
N ASN A 127 -19.59 12.76 1.08
CA ASN A 127 -20.23 11.54 0.59
C ASN A 127 -20.24 10.42 1.64
N ALA A 128 -21.36 10.33 2.35
CA ALA A 128 -21.59 9.32 3.38
C ALA A 128 -21.70 7.87 2.85
N ALA A 129 -21.77 7.66 1.52
CA ALA A 129 -21.74 6.32 0.94
C ALA A 129 -20.33 5.72 0.84
N LEU A 130 -19.28 6.54 1.03
CA LEU A 130 -17.90 6.09 1.00
C LEU A 130 -17.55 5.35 2.29
N VAL A 131 -16.90 4.18 2.12
CA VAL A 131 -16.54 3.31 3.24
C VAL A 131 -15.02 3.20 3.35
N LEU A 132 -14.48 3.50 4.53
CA LEU A 132 -13.06 3.24 4.83
C LEU A 132 -12.79 1.75 4.98
N ASN A 133 -11.60 1.32 4.57
CA ASN A 133 -11.12 -0.04 4.83
C ASN A 133 -10.99 -0.28 6.34
N TRP A 134 -10.37 0.66 7.05
CA TRP A 134 -10.20 0.62 8.50
C TRP A 134 -10.19 2.03 9.09
N VAL A 135 -10.85 2.21 10.23
CA VAL A 135 -10.83 3.48 10.99
C VAL A 135 -9.41 3.82 11.47
N SER A 136 -8.56 2.81 11.67
CA SER A 136 -7.16 2.96 12.07
C SER A 136 -6.21 3.30 10.91
N SER A 137 -6.69 3.36 9.65
CA SER A 137 -5.86 3.71 8.50
C SER A 137 -6.07 5.15 8.05
N ILE A 138 -4.98 5.89 7.85
CA ILE A 138 -4.99 7.20 7.19
C ILE A 138 -5.12 7.10 5.67
N PHE A 139 -4.97 5.89 5.12
CA PHE A 139 -5.00 5.65 3.69
C PHE A 139 -6.40 5.28 3.22
N ALA A 140 -6.84 5.90 2.12
CA ALA A 140 -8.16 5.66 1.54
C ALA A 140 -8.25 4.30 0.82
N ALA A 141 -7.13 3.79 0.30
CA ALA A 141 -7.07 2.55 -0.46
C ALA A 141 -5.90 1.65 -0.04
N ALA A 142 -6.03 0.37 -0.34
CA ALA A 142 -5.00 -0.63 -0.14
C ALA A 142 -4.95 -1.63 -1.30
N THR A 143 -3.78 -2.23 -1.56
CA THR A 143 -3.63 -3.34 -2.51
C THR A 143 -3.03 -4.56 -1.82
N PHE A 144 -3.68 -5.69 -2.03
CA PHE A 144 -3.17 -7.00 -1.71
C PHE A 144 -2.51 -7.59 -2.95
N ASN A 145 -1.21 -7.86 -2.84
CA ASN A 145 -0.37 -8.32 -3.93
C ASN A 145 -0.22 -9.85 -3.80
N PHE A 146 -1.07 -10.58 -4.52
CA PHE A 146 -1.15 -12.03 -4.47
C PHE A 146 -0.25 -12.66 -5.52
N SER A 147 1.01 -12.93 -5.16
CA SER A 147 1.83 -13.90 -5.88
C SER A 147 3.01 -14.27 -5.01
N PRO A 148 3.22 -15.58 -4.74
CA PRO A 148 4.27 -16.04 -3.84
C PRO A 148 5.68 -15.70 -4.35
N ARG A 149 5.84 -15.37 -5.64
CA ARG A 149 7.15 -15.07 -6.24
C ARG A 149 7.08 -13.80 -7.08
N MET A 150 6.28 -12.85 -6.62
CA MET A 150 6.10 -11.54 -7.24
C MET A 150 7.43 -10.92 -7.66
N LEU A 151 7.48 -10.27 -8.82
CA LEU A 151 8.58 -9.41 -9.21
C LEU A 151 7.97 -8.11 -9.73
N CYS A 152 8.22 -7.03 -9.01
CA CYS A 152 7.79 -5.71 -9.41
C CYS A 152 8.83 -5.14 -10.37
N PHE A 153 8.41 -4.85 -11.60
CA PHE A 153 9.22 -4.12 -12.56
C PHE A 153 9.48 -2.69 -12.06
N ARG A 154 10.47 -2.02 -12.64
CA ARG A 154 10.75 -0.61 -12.34
C ARG A 154 9.56 0.26 -12.72
N HIS A 155 8.98 0.97 -11.76
CA HIS A 155 7.80 1.80 -11.96
C HIS A 155 7.71 2.96 -10.96
N THR A 156 6.76 3.86 -11.20
CA THR A 156 6.19 4.78 -10.22
C THR A 156 4.68 4.53 -10.12
N ASN A 157 4.08 4.92 -8.99
CA ASN A 157 2.64 4.91 -8.77
C ASN A 157 2.05 6.29 -9.05
N SER A 158 2.21 6.77 -10.29
CA SER A 158 1.87 8.15 -10.70
C SER A 158 0.43 8.61 -10.46
N GLY A 159 -0.49 7.70 -10.13
CA GLY A 159 -1.87 8.03 -9.75
C GLY A 159 -2.03 8.48 -8.30
N ASN A 160 -1.02 8.28 -7.44
CA ASN A 160 -1.01 8.72 -6.05
C ASN A 160 -0.65 10.21 -5.95
N LEU A 161 -0.88 10.82 -4.77
CA LEU A 161 -0.44 12.17 -4.49
C LEU A 161 1.10 12.29 -4.66
N PRO A 162 1.63 13.21 -5.50
CA PRO A 162 3.06 13.29 -5.83
C PRO A 162 4.00 13.38 -4.63
N PHE A 163 3.71 14.29 -3.69
CA PHE A 163 4.47 14.47 -2.45
C PHE A 163 3.93 13.59 -1.30
N GLY A 164 2.89 12.80 -1.58
CA GLY A 164 2.26 11.90 -0.64
C GLY A 164 3.06 10.62 -0.44
N TRP A 165 2.91 9.99 0.73
CA TRP A 165 3.52 8.69 0.98
C TRP A 165 2.54 7.55 0.68
N CYS A 166 3.08 6.39 0.33
CA CYS A 166 2.40 5.11 0.43
C CYS A 166 3.17 4.20 1.37
N ALA A 167 2.47 3.29 2.04
CA ALA A 167 3.09 2.25 2.84
C ALA A 167 3.21 0.95 2.03
N ILE A 168 4.33 0.26 2.18
CA ILE A 168 4.57 -1.08 1.65
C ILE A 168 4.97 -1.94 2.83
N THR A 169 4.29 -3.05 3.05
CA THR A 169 4.65 -4.08 4.04
C THR A 169 5.05 -5.35 3.31
N ALA A 170 6.22 -5.87 3.65
CA ALA A 170 6.71 -7.15 3.12
C ALA A 170 6.19 -8.31 3.97
N LEU A 171 5.69 -9.36 3.31
CA LEU A 171 5.11 -10.54 3.96
C LEU A 171 5.72 -11.81 3.37
N GLY A 172 5.67 -12.91 4.13
CA GLY A 172 6.15 -14.22 3.70
C GLY A 172 7.47 -14.68 4.32
N ARG A 173 8.01 -15.76 3.76
CA ARG A 173 9.13 -16.54 4.29
C ARG A 173 10.25 -16.57 3.24
N TYR A 174 11.24 -15.69 3.41
CA TYR A 174 12.38 -15.54 2.51
C TYR A 174 13.60 -14.97 3.24
N ASP A 175 14.80 -15.22 2.72
CA ASP A 175 16.04 -14.61 3.18
C ASP A 175 16.20 -13.21 2.59
N PHE A 176 15.78 -12.21 3.36
CA PHE A 176 15.85 -10.80 2.99
C PHE A 176 17.27 -10.24 2.80
N ARG A 177 18.32 -11.00 3.19
CA ARG A 177 19.71 -10.62 2.94
C ARG A 177 20.18 -11.07 1.56
N ARG A 178 19.54 -12.10 0.99
CA ARG A 178 19.93 -12.70 -0.30
C ARG A 178 19.05 -12.28 -1.46
N GLY A 179 17.83 -11.83 -1.19
CA GLY A 179 16.90 -11.40 -2.22
C GLY A 179 15.81 -10.51 -1.68
N ARG A 180 14.84 -10.21 -2.54
CA ARG A 180 13.68 -9.34 -2.23
C ARG A 180 14.03 -7.95 -1.74
N HIS A 181 15.18 -7.44 -2.14
CA HIS A 181 15.58 -6.09 -1.81
C HIS A 181 14.63 -5.11 -2.50
N LEU A 182 14.27 -4.05 -1.79
CA LEU A 182 13.61 -2.90 -2.39
C LEU A 182 14.67 -2.03 -3.05
N VAL A 183 14.46 -1.68 -4.30
CA VAL A 183 15.35 -0.77 -5.04
C VAL A 183 14.64 0.57 -5.18
N LEU A 184 15.27 1.63 -4.68
CA LEU A 184 14.85 3.02 -4.86
C LEU A 184 15.82 3.66 -5.86
N TRP A 185 15.43 3.69 -7.13
CA TRP A 185 16.33 3.97 -8.24
C TRP A 185 16.88 5.39 -8.22
N ASP A 186 16.02 6.37 -7.96
CA ASP A 186 16.42 7.78 -8.01
C ASP A 186 17.35 8.15 -6.84
N LEU A 187 17.22 7.42 -5.72
CA LEU A 187 18.11 7.55 -4.56
C LEU A 187 19.36 6.66 -4.66
N LYS A 188 19.46 5.79 -5.69
CA LYS A 188 20.53 4.81 -5.86
C LYS A 188 20.69 3.87 -4.65
N LEU A 189 19.58 3.50 -4.01
CA LEU A 189 19.56 2.64 -2.82
C LEU A 189 19.03 1.25 -3.15
N VAL A 190 19.70 0.24 -2.58
CA VAL A 190 19.23 -1.16 -2.52
C VAL A 190 19.09 -1.51 -1.05
N ILE A 191 17.86 -1.84 -0.64
CA ILE A 191 17.49 -1.97 0.77
C ILE A 191 17.09 -3.41 1.06
N ASN A 192 17.78 -4.02 2.01
CA ASN A 192 17.33 -5.25 2.66
C ASN A 192 15.95 -5.01 3.27
N PHE A 193 14.94 -5.76 2.85
CA PHE A 193 13.56 -5.55 3.28
C PHE A 193 13.03 -6.80 4.00
N PRO A 194 13.12 -6.87 5.34
CA PRO A 194 12.76 -8.06 6.10
C PRO A 194 11.26 -8.35 6.08
N PRO A 195 10.84 -9.62 6.18
CA PRO A 195 9.43 -9.96 6.39
C PRO A 195 8.84 -9.27 7.62
N GLY A 196 7.57 -8.91 7.55
CA GLY A 196 6.85 -8.18 8.59
C GLY A 196 7.25 -6.70 8.71
N SER A 197 8.21 -6.23 7.92
CA SER A 197 8.65 -4.83 7.96
C SER A 197 7.85 -3.95 7.01
N THR A 198 7.70 -2.67 7.39
CA THR A 198 7.07 -1.64 6.58
C THR A 198 8.08 -0.56 6.16
N ILE A 199 7.89 -0.03 4.97
CA ILE A 199 8.50 1.22 4.49
C ILE A 199 7.41 2.19 4.02
N LEU A 200 7.60 3.49 4.26
CA LEU A 200 6.81 4.56 3.64
C LEU A 200 7.66 5.31 2.61
N ILE A 201 7.15 5.46 1.39
CA ILE A 201 7.85 6.14 0.29
C ILE A 201 6.92 7.06 -0.50
N PRO A 202 7.43 8.13 -1.13
CA PRO A 202 6.69 8.94 -2.08
C PRO A 202 6.58 8.24 -3.44
N SER A 203 5.79 7.15 -3.49
CA SER A 203 5.77 6.22 -4.63
C SER A 203 5.30 6.83 -5.95
N ALA A 204 4.59 7.97 -5.92
CA ALA A 204 4.15 8.67 -7.11
C ALA A 204 5.31 9.24 -7.93
N ILE A 205 6.37 9.69 -7.24
CA ILE A 205 7.54 10.32 -7.85
C ILE A 205 8.80 9.47 -7.74
N LEU A 206 8.89 8.60 -6.73
CA LEU A 206 10.07 7.79 -6.49
C LEU A 206 9.99 6.45 -7.23
N CYS A 207 10.89 6.28 -8.19
CA CYS A 207 10.98 5.10 -9.02
C CYS A 207 11.51 3.91 -8.21
N HIS A 208 10.74 2.83 -8.18
CA HIS A 208 11.04 1.67 -7.35
C HIS A 208 10.74 0.32 -8.02
N SER A 209 11.39 -0.72 -7.51
CA SER A 209 11.20 -2.12 -7.91
C SER A 209 11.63 -3.05 -6.77
N ASN A 210 11.56 -4.37 -6.97
CA ASN A 210 12.17 -5.32 -6.07
C ASN A 210 13.04 -6.35 -6.82
N THR A 211 14.00 -6.96 -6.10
CA THR A 211 14.83 -8.05 -6.65
C THR A 211 14.11 -9.39 -6.51
N THR A 212 14.59 -10.41 -7.23
CA THR A 212 14.05 -11.77 -7.17
C THR A 212 14.25 -12.43 -5.80
N ILE A 213 13.60 -13.57 -5.60
CA ILE A 213 13.77 -14.43 -4.41
C ILE A 213 14.29 -15.81 -4.82
N GLY A 214 14.79 -16.56 -3.85
CA GLY A 214 15.20 -17.94 -3.99
C GLY A 214 14.09 -18.84 -4.54
N LYS A 215 14.47 -20.00 -5.08
CA LYS A 215 13.55 -20.92 -5.78
C LYS A 215 12.37 -21.40 -4.91
N TRP A 216 12.62 -21.57 -3.61
CA TRP A 216 11.68 -22.16 -2.65
C TRP A 216 11.08 -21.14 -1.68
N GLU A 217 11.46 -19.88 -1.82
CA GLU A 217 11.00 -18.80 -0.96
C GLU A 217 9.65 -18.28 -1.42
N ARG A 218 8.88 -17.72 -0.48
CA ARG A 218 7.60 -17.08 -0.75
C ARG A 218 7.58 -15.66 -0.22
N HIS A 219 7.16 -14.72 -1.05
CA HIS A 219 7.00 -13.31 -0.68
C HIS A 219 5.68 -12.79 -1.21
N TYR A 220 4.95 -12.10 -0.34
CA TYR A 220 3.75 -11.32 -0.64
C TYR A 220 3.97 -9.88 -0.19
N SER A 221 3.13 -8.96 -0.64
CA SER A 221 3.15 -7.61 -0.09
C SER A 221 1.76 -7.07 0.12
N PHE A 222 1.69 -6.07 0.99
CA PHE A 222 0.48 -5.34 1.28
C PHE A 222 0.82 -3.85 1.22
N THR A 223 0.08 -3.09 0.42
CA THR A 223 0.33 -1.66 0.25
C THR A 223 -0.89 -0.84 0.64
N GLN A 224 -0.66 0.36 1.16
CA GLN A 224 -1.70 1.32 1.51
C GLN A 224 -1.33 2.69 0.94
N TYR A 225 -2.29 3.38 0.33
CA TYR A 225 -2.05 4.61 -0.42
C TYR A 225 -3.33 5.45 -0.55
N MET A 226 -3.18 6.66 -1.08
CA MET A 226 -4.30 7.52 -1.43
C MET A 226 -4.05 8.11 -2.82
N ALA A 227 -5.05 7.98 -3.69
CA ALA A 227 -4.98 8.49 -5.06
C ALA A 227 -4.94 10.03 -5.04
N GLY A 228 -4.10 10.63 -5.88
CA GLY A 228 -3.99 12.08 -6.02
C GLY A 228 -5.29 12.72 -6.51
N GLY A 229 -6.11 11.97 -7.25
CA GLY A 229 -7.45 12.38 -7.65
C GLY A 229 -8.33 12.77 -6.47
N LEU A 230 -8.25 12.04 -5.35
CA LEU A 230 -9.09 12.30 -4.17
C LEU A 230 -8.80 13.67 -3.56
N PHE A 231 -7.53 14.06 -3.50
CA PHE A 231 -7.13 15.38 -3.03
C PHE A 231 -7.68 16.48 -3.95
N ARG A 232 -7.45 16.35 -5.26
CA ARG A 232 -7.94 17.30 -6.26
C ARG A 232 -9.46 17.46 -6.23
N TRP A 233 -10.20 16.37 -6.04
CA TRP A 233 -11.66 16.42 -5.93
C TRP A 233 -12.11 17.30 -4.77
N VAL A 234 -11.49 17.17 -3.60
CA VAL A 234 -11.78 18.02 -2.44
C VAL A 234 -11.34 19.47 -2.70
N ASP A 235 -10.12 19.66 -3.22
CA ASP A 235 -9.58 21.00 -3.52
C ASP A 235 -10.42 21.77 -4.55
N TYR A 236 -11.07 21.07 -5.47
CA TYR A 236 -11.97 21.64 -6.48
C TYR A 236 -13.42 21.78 -6.00
N GLY A 237 -13.67 21.71 -4.69
CA GLY A 237 -15.01 21.88 -4.14
C GLY A 237 -15.96 20.75 -4.53
N PHE A 238 -15.44 19.52 -4.62
CA PHE A 238 -16.17 18.29 -4.94
C PHE A 238 -16.71 18.24 -6.37
N GLN A 239 -15.90 18.71 -7.32
CA GLN A 239 -16.20 18.71 -8.75
C GLN A 239 -15.01 18.20 -9.57
N SER A 240 -15.27 17.85 -10.84
CA SER A 240 -14.21 17.45 -11.75
C SER A 240 -13.42 18.68 -12.20
N SER A 241 -12.19 18.50 -12.71
CA SER A 241 -11.39 19.63 -13.21
C SER A 241 -11.92 20.24 -14.52
N GLU A 242 -12.90 19.60 -15.14
CA GLU A 242 -13.50 20.04 -16.40
C GLU A 242 -14.76 20.90 -16.19
N ASP A 243 -15.20 21.03 -14.93
CA ASP A 243 -16.32 21.90 -14.49
C ASP A 243 -15.80 23.22 -13.90
#